data_AF-A0A7R7DWX4-F1
#
_entry.id   AF-A0A7R7DWX4-F1
#
_cell.length_a   1.000
_cell.length_b   1.000
_cell.length_c   1.000
_cell.angle_alpha   90.00
_cell.angle_beta   90.00
_cell.angle_gamma   90.00
#
_symmetry.space_group_name_H-M   'P 1'
#
loop_
_entity.id
_entity.type
_entity.pdbx_description
1 polymer ?
#
loop_
_entity_poly.entity_id
_entity_poly.type
_entity_poly.pdbx_seq_one_letter_code
_entity_poly.pdbx_strand_id
1 'polypeptide(L)'
;NAEKVKLLRKDFPILNKKFNNKNIIYFDNAATSQKPKKVIYSSIEYYENYNANVHRSGHKFAIQSSITIEKTRELVKNFINAESAKNIIFNSGTTDGINTIANSFFYSKYFKKKDEIILTTLEHNSNLLPWANLAKLSNLTIKFAKFNEMGIITPEEIEKLITEKTKLISISGINNTLGTINDLESIGKIAKKYNISLFIDAAQMAPHIKIDVKKIGCDFLVFSG
;
A
#
# COMPACT_ATOMS: atom_id res chain seq x y z
N ASN A 1 8.71 7.68 -25.40
CA ASN A 1 9.65 8.62 -26.07
C ASN A 1 11.02 8.52 -25.38
N ALA A 2 12.05 8.04 -26.09
CA ALA A 2 13.38 7.75 -25.55
C ALA A 2 14.09 9.01 -24.98
N GLU A 3 13.85 10.19 -25.57
CA GLU A 3 14.45 11.44 -25.08
C GLU A 3 13.93 11.84 -23.71
N LYS A 4 12.62 11.65 -23.48
CA LYS A 4 12.02 11.85 -22.15
C LYS A 4 12.64 10.93 -21.09
N VAL A 5 12.91 9.68 -21.45
CA VAL A 5 13.58 8.72 -20.54
C VAL A 5 15.01 9.15 -20.23
N LYS A 6 15.78 9.59 -21.24
CA LYS A 6 17.14 10.11 -21.02
C LYS A 6 17.15 11.32 -20.06
N LEU A 7 16.19 12.23 -20.20
CA LEU A 7 16.05 13.38 -19.31
C LEU A 7 15.75 12.93 -17.87
N LEU A 8 14.74 12.07 -17.67
CA LEU A 8 14.38 11.57 -16.34
C LEU A 8 15.53 10.80 -15.67
N ARG A 9 16.31 10.03 -16.43
CA ARG A 9 17.46 9.29 -15.91
C ARG A 9 18.52 10.18 -15.26
N LYS A 10 18.66 11.44 -15.69
CA LYS A 10 19.62 12.40 -15.08
C LYS A 10 19.26 12.72 -13.63
N ASP A 11 18.00 12.58 -13.26
CA ASP A 11 17.55 12.82 -11.89
C ASP A 11 17.94 11.69 -10.94
N PHE A 12 18.36 10.51 -11.42
CA PHE A 12 18.73 9.38 -10.58
C PHE A 12 20.25 9.17 -10.59
N PRO A 13 21.01 9.71 -9.60
CA PRO A 13 22.47 9.73 -9.65
C PRO A 13 23.10 8.35 -9.78
N ILE A 14 22.52 7.34 -9.13
CA ILE A 14 23.02 5.98 -9.14
C ILE A 14 23.03 5.36 -10.55
N LEU A 15 22.09 5.73 -11.43
CA LEU A 15 22.02 5.19 -12.78
C LEU A 15 23.12 5.71 -13.72
N ASN A 16 23.85 6.75 -13.29
CA ASN A 16 25.03 7.28 -14.00
C ASN A 16 26.34 6.68 -13.48
N LYS A 17 26.31 5.87 -12.41
CA LYS A 17 27.50 5.17 -11.92
C LYS A 17 27.84 3.97 -12.81
N LYS A 18 29.10 3.55 -12.75
CA LYS A 18 29.58 2.31 -13.34
C LYS A 18 29.78 1.25 -12.26
N PHE A 19 29.48 0.01 -12.58
CA PHE A 19 29.79 -1.17 -11.77
C PHE A 19 30.69 -2.08 -12.59
N ASN A 20 31.88 -2.41 -12.10
CA ASN A 20 32.90 -3.17 -12.85
C ASN A 20 33.14 -2.61 -14.27
N ASN A 21 33.32 -1.28 -14.38
CA ASN A 21 33.47 -0.54 -15.64
C ASN A 21 32.29 -0.62 -16.63
N LYS A 22 31.16 -1.22 -16.25
CA LYS A 22 29.94 -1.33 -17.07
C LYS A 22 28.86 -0.36 -16.59
N ASN A 23 27.99 0.07 -17.51
CA ASN A 23 26.82 0.87 -17.20
C ASN A 23 25.81 0.05 -16.38
N ILE A 24 25.15 0.69 -15.42
CA ILE A 24 24.12 0.05 -14.60
C ILE A 24 22.83 -0.13 -15.41
N ILE A 25 22.35 -1.38 -15.45
CA ILE A 25 21.01 -1.76 -15.92
C ILE A 25 20.29 -2.36 -14.71
N TYR A 26 19.34 -1.62 -14.14
CA TYR A 26 18.65 -1.99 -12.90
C TYR A 26 17.21 -2.40 -13.19
N PHE A 27 16.95 -3.70 -13.15
CA PHE A 27 15.62 -4.31 -13.40
C PHE A 27 15.02 -4.96 -12.15
N ASP A 28 15.36 -4.42 -10.98
CA ASP A 28 14.88 -4.90 -9.68
C ASP A 28 13.98 -3.86 -8.97
N ASN A 29 13.28 -3.04 -9.76
CA ASN A 29 12.46 -1.93 -9.24
C ASN A 29 11.24 -2.41 -8.44
N ALA A 30 10.78 -3.64 -8.67
CA ALA A 30 9.69 -4.25 -7.92
C ALA A 30 10.10 -4.56 -6.46
N ALA A 31 11.39 -4.78 -6.19
CA ALA A 31 11.91 -4.91 -4.84
C ALA A 31 12.12 -3.53 -4.19
N THR A 32 12.83 -2.62 -4.86
CA THR A 32 12.94 -1.22 -4.43
C THR A 32 13.28 -0.27 -5.58
N SER A 33 12.72 0.93 -5.55
CA SER A 33 13.00 1.95 -6.55
C SER A 33 14.26 2.76 -6.23
N GLN A 34 15.00 3.17 -7.26
CA GLN A 34 16.04 4.19 -7.09
C GLN A 34 15.41 5.55 -6.79
N LYS A 35 16.15 6.44 -6.10
CA LYS A 35 15.61 7.72 -5.63
C LYS A 35 16.12 8.88 -6.50
N PRO A 36 15.24 9.80 -6.95
CA PRO A 36 15.67 10.98 -7.69
C PRO A 36 16.35 11.99 -6.75
N LYS A 37 17.19 12.87 -7.29
CA LYS A 37 17.92 13.92 -6.56
C LYS A 37 17.01 14.75 -5.67
N LYS A 38 15.81 15.09 -6.15
CA LYS A 38 14.83 15.90 -5.39
C LYS A 38 14.42 15.23 -4.07
N VAL A 39 14.22 13.91 -4.07
CA VAL A 39 13.88 13.16 -2.85
C VAL A 39 15.07 13.16 -1.90
N ILE A 40 16.27 12.85 -2.41
CA ILE A 40 17.50 12.85 -1.61
C ILE A 40 17.74 14.21 -0.96
N TYR A 41 17.66 15.29 -1.75
CA TYR A 41 17.92 16.64 -1.27
C TYR A 41 16.85 17.14 -0.31
N SER A 42 15.58 16.73 -0.45
CA SER A 42 14.56 17.08 0.54
C SER A 42 14.87 16.50 1.94
N SER A 43 15.43 15.29 2.02
CA SER A 43 15.86 14.70 3.29
C SER A 43 17.06 15.45 3.87
N ILE A 44 18.05 15.79 3.03
CA ILE A 44 19.21 16.58 3.46
C ILE A 44 18.75 17.95 3.98
N GLU A 45 17.90 18.64 3.22
CA GLU A 45 17.37 19.95 3.60
C GLU A 45 16.66 19.90 4.96
N TYR A 46 15.82 18.89 5.20
CA TYR A 46 15.16 18.68 6.49
C TYR A 46 16.18 18.58 7.64
N TYR A 47 17.17 17.69 7.50
CA TYR A 47 18.14 17.43 8.56
C TYR A 47 19.10 18.59 8.81
N GLU A 48 19.49 19.33 7.77
CA GLU A 48 20.42 20.45 7.89
C GLU A 48 19.75 21.73 8.42
N ASN A 49 18.45 21.94 8.16
CA ASN A 49 17.84 23.26 8.37
C ASN A 49 16.78 23.34 9.47
N TYR A 50 16.01 22.28 9.72
CA TYR A 50 14.85 22.40 10.63
C TYR A 50 14.40 21.12 11.34
N ASN A 51 15.24 20.08 11.39
CA ASN A 51 14.96 18.86 12.15
C ASN A 51 14.66 19.14 13.62
N ALA A 52 13.47 18.72 14.06
CA ALA A 52 13.01 18.81 15.43
C ALA A 52 11.84 17.85 15.65
N ASN A 53 11.59 17.51 16.92
CA ASN A 53 10.40 16.72 17.30
C ASN A 53 9.12 17.49 16.93
N VAL A 54 8.29 16.86 16.11
CA VAL A 54 7.00 17.40 15.70
C VAL A 54 5.99 17.43 16.84
N HIS A 55 5.06 18.38 16.79
CA HIS A 55 3.93 18.55 17.72
C HIS A 55 4.27 18.69 19.22
N ARG A 56 5.55 18.80 19.58
CA ARG A 56 6.00 18.78 20.98
C ARG A 56 6.40 20.15 21.53
N SER A 57 6.79 21.09 20.67
CA SER A 57 7.35 22.37 21.11
C SER A 57 6.97 23.53 20.18
N GLY A 58 6.92 24.74 20.74
CA GLY A 58 6.57 25.97 20.01
C GLY A 58 7.75 26.71 19.36
N HIS A 59 8.97 26.15 19.39
CA HIS A 59 10.10 26.79 18.74
C HIS A 59 10.04 26.63 17.21
N LYS A 60 10.71 27.53 16.50
CA LYS A 60 10.65 27.67 15.04
C LYS A 60 10.84 26.35 14.27
N PHE A 61 11.87 25.56 14.62
CA PHE A 61 12.15 24.28 13.93
C PHE A 61 11.08 23.21 14.19
N ALA A 62 10.55 23.11 15.41
CA ALA A 62 9.47 22.17 15.72
C ALA A 62 8.18 22.54 14.97
N ILE A 63 7.86 23.83 14.87
CA ILE A 63 6.73 24.32 14.06
C ILE A 63 6.95 23.96 12.58
N GLN A 64 8.13 24.26 12.03
CA GLN A 64 8.43 24.00 10.62
C GLN A 64 8.41 22.49 10.29
N SER A 65 8.97 21.64 11.15
CA SER A 65 8.91 20.18 11.02
C SER A 65 7.46 19.69 11.03
N SER A 66 6.63 20.20 11.95
CA SER A 66 5.22 19.81 12.06
C SER A 66 4.43 20.21 10.80
N ILE A 67 4.64 21.44 10.31
CA ILE A 67 4.02 21.91 9.05
C ILE A 67 4.44 21.01 7.87
N THR A 68 5.70 20.58 7.83
CA THR A 68 6.22 19.75 6.73
C THR A 68 5.58 18.36 6.72
N ILE A 69 5.42 17.73 7.89
CA ILE A 69 4.71 16.45 8.00
C ILE A 69 3.24 16.58 7.58
N GLU A 70 2.53 17.61 8.05
CA GLU A 70 1.11 17.77 7.70
C GLU A 70 0.91 18.13 6.22
N LYS A 71 1.81 18.91 5.62
CA LYS A 71 1.83 19.11 4.16
C LYS A 71 2.07 17.80 3.40
N THR A 72 2.98 16.95 3.90
CA THR A 72 3.23 15.63 3.31
C THR A 72 1.98 14.75 3.40
N ARG A 73 1.24 14.83 4.51
CA ARG A 73 -0.03 14.13 4.71
C ARG A 73 -1.08 14.55 3.68
N GLU A 74 -1.22 15.85 3.42
CA GLU A 74 -2.10 16.37 2.37
C GLU A 74 -1.69 15.91 0.97
N LEU A 75 -0.38 15.88 0.68
CA LEU A 75 0.12 15.36 -0.59
C LEU A 75 -0.24 13.89 -0.79
N VAL A 76 -0.07 13.05 0.23
CA VAL A 76 -0.46 11.63 0.17
C VAL A 76 -1.97 11.47 0.00
N LYS A 77 -2.77 12.24 0.76
CA LYS A 77 -4.23 12.25 0.59
C LYS A 77 -4.64 12.59 -0.84
N ASN A 78 -4.03 13.60 -1.45
CA ASN A 78 -4.33 13.95 -2.85
C ASN A 78 -3.82 12.89 -3.84
N PHE A 79 -2.66 12.26 -3.56
CA PHE A 79 -2.08 11.21 -4.40
C PHE A 79 -3.00 10.00 -4.58
N ILE A 80 -3.71 9.60 -3.52
CA ILE A 80 -4.66 8.48 -3.55
C ILE A 80 -6.13 8.90 -3.67
N ASN A 81 -6.40 10.20 -3.81
CA ASN A 81 -7.74 10.80 -3.79
C ASN A 81 -8.57 10.47 -2.52
N ALA A 82 -7.93 10.42 -1.35
CA ALA A 82 -8.64 10.24 -0.09
C ALA A 82 -9.51 11.46 0.27
N GLU A 83 -10.52 11.25 1.11
CA GLU A 83 -11.43 12.31 1.54
C GLU A 83 -10.74 13.35 2.43
N SER A 84 -9.95 12.88 3.40
CA SER A 84 -9.34 13.72 4.42
C SER A 84 -7.91 13.28 4.72
N ALA A 85 -7.01 14.24 4.97
CA ALA A 85 -5.66 13.94 5.42
C ALA A 85 -5.65 13.21 6.77
N LYS A 86 -6.70 13.37 7.59
CA LYS A 86 -6.87 12.61 8.85
C LYS A 86 -6.96 11.10 8.65
N ASN A 87 -7.29 10.64 7.44
CA ASN A 87 -7.35 9.21 7.11
C ASN A 87 -5.97 8.65 6.72
N ILE A 88 -4.92 9.49 6.67
CA ILE A 88 -3.57 9.06 6.32
C ILE A 88 -2.79 8.82 7.59
N ILE A 89 -2.33 7.59 7.78
CA ILE A 89 -1.49 7.16 8.89
C ILE A 89 -0.10 6.84 8.31
N PHE A 90 0.95 7.38 8.94
CA PHE A 90 2.32 7.09 8.55
C PHE A 90 2.84 5.88 9.33
N ASN A 91 3.36 4.91 8.60
CA ASN A 91 3.95 3.67 9.09
C ASN A 91 5.37 3.52 8.52
N SER A 92 6.10 2.51 8.99
CA SER A 92 7.43 2.21 8.44
C SER A 92 7.40 1.58 7.03
N GLY A 93 6.23 1.10 6.58
CA GLY A 93 6.00 0.58 5.23
C GLY A 93 4.72 -0.24 5.14
N THR A 94 4.48 -0.85 3.97
CA THR A 94 3.28 -1.67 3.70
C THR A 94 3.08 -2.76 4.76
N THR A 95 4.11 -3.57 5.06
CA THR A 95 4.04 -4.66 6.04
C THR A 95 3.61 -4.19 7.43
N ASP A 96 4.16 -3.07 7.89
CA ASP A 96 3.84 -2.48 9.20
C ASP A 96 2.42 -1.90 9.22
N GLY A 97 1.98 -1.29 8.12
CA GLY A 97 0.59 -0.85 7.94
C GLY A 97 -0.42 -2.01 8.01
N ILE A 98 -0.15 -3.12 7.32
CA ILE A 98 -1.00 -4.32 7.39
C ILE A 98 -1.08 -4.85 8.82
N ASN A 99 0.06 -4.98 9.51
CA ASN A 99 0.09 -5.45 10.90
C ASN A 99 -0.63 -4.50 11.85
N THR A 100 -0.49 -3.19 11.66
CA THR A 100 -1.23 -2.18 12.44
C THR A 100 -2.73 -2.43 12.34
N ILE A 101 -3.24 -2.60 11.12
CA ILE A 101 -4.68 -2.83 10.88
C ILE A 101 -5.14 -4.19 11.42
N ALA A 102 -4.39 -5.27 11.17
CA ALA A 102 -4.71 -6.60 11.70
C ALA A 102 -4.75 -6.62 13.23
N ASN A 103 -3.79 -5.95 13.89
CA ASN A 103 -3.78 -5.81 15.34
C ASN A 103 -4.93 -4.93 15.84
N SER A 104 -5.26 -3.84 15.14
CA SER A 104 -6.44 -3.03 15.49
C SER A 104 -7.73 -3.86 15.44
N PHE A 105 -7.91 -4.74 14.45
CA PHE A 105 -9.05 -5.65 14.42
C PHE A 105 -9.05 -6.65 15.58
N PHE A 106 -7.88 -7.18 15.94
CA PHE A 106 -7.75 -8.08 17.10
C PHE A 106 -8.17 -7.39 18.41
N TYR A 107 -7.57 -6.25 18.73
CA TYR A 107 -7.80 -5.56 20.00
C TYR A 107 -9.19 -4.94 20.11
N SER A 108 -9.77 -4.51 18.99
CA SER A 108 -11.16 -4.03 18.95
C SER A 108 -12.20 -5.15 19.04
N LYS A 109 -11.78 -6.42 18.94
CA LYS A 109 -12.67 -7.60 18.88
C LYS A 109 -13.70 -7.49 17.75
N TYR A 110 -13.27 -6.94 16.61
CA TYR A 110 -14.13 -6.73 15.45
C TYR A 110 -14.72 -8.04 14.92
N PHE A 111 -13.90 -9.08 14.83
CA PHE A 111 -14.32 -10.41 14.36
C PHE A 111 -14.87 -11.28 15.50
N LYS A 112 -15.88 -12.07 15.17
CA LYS A 112 -16.42 -13.17 15.99
C LYS A 112 -15.81 -14.50 15.57
N LYS A 113 -15.89 -15.50 16.47
CA LYS A 113 -15.45 -16.87 16.16
C LYS A 113 -16.15 -17.37 14.89
N LYS A 114 -15.37 -18.01 14.01
CA LYS A 114 -15.79 -18.54 12.70
C LYS A 114 -16.17 -17.49 11.65
N ASP A 115 -15.96 -16.19 11.92
CA ASP A 115 -16.00 -15.20 10.83
C ASP A 115 -14.91 -15.53 9.80
N GLU A 116 -15.09 -15.03 8.58
CA GLU A 116 -14.28 -15.41 7.42
C GLU A 116 -13.55 -14.19 6.84
N ILE A 117 -12.30 -14.44 6.43
CA ILE A 117 -11.48 -13.52 5.65
C ILE A 117 -11.24 -14.16 4.28
N ILE A 118 -11.47 -13.40 3.22
CA ILE A 118 -11.12 -13.81 1.85
C ILE A 118 -9.77 -13.19 1.51
N LEU A 119 -8.81 -14.04 1.16
CA LEU A 119 -7.53 -13.70 0.56
C LEU A 119 -7.46 -14.27 -0.85
N THR A 120 -6.34 -14.05 -1.53
CA THR A 120 -6.05 -14.67 -2.82
C THR A 120 -4.84 -15.58 -2.71
N THR A 121 -4.74 -16.54 -3.63
CA THR A 121 -3.58 -17.45 -3.72
C THR A 121 -2.28 -16.78 -4.17
N LEU A 122 -2.34 -15.50 -4.55
CA LEU A 122 -1.22 -14.72 -5.09
C LEU A 122 -0.72 -13.64 -4.14
N GLU A 123 -1.23 -13.57 -2.90
CA GLU A 123 -0.85 -12.51 -1.97
C GLU A 123 0.62 -12.59 -1.56
N HIS A 124 1.26 -11.42 -1.46
CA HIS A 124 2.58 -11.30 -0.85
C HIS A 124 2.49 -11.74 0.62
N ASN A 125 3.58 -12.30 1.17
CA ASN A 125 3.61 -12.78 2.56
C ASN A 125 3.18 -11.70 3.58
N SER A 126 3.50 -10.43 3.32
CA SER A 126 3.06 -9.30 4.14
C SER A 126 1.54 -9.15 4.19
N ASN A 127 0.83 -9.51 3.12
CA ASN A 127 -0.63 -9.50 3.03
C ASN A 127 -1.26 -10.89 3.26
N LEU A 128 -0.50 -11.85 3.80
CA LEU A 128 -0.98 -13.18 4.15
C LEU A 128 -0.79 -13.48 5.64
N LEU A 129 0.45 -13.34 6.13
CA LEU A 129 0.84 -13.75 7.48
C LEU A 129 0.10 -12.99 8.59
N PRO A 130 -0.14 -11.67 8.51
CA PRO A 130 -0.89 -10.97 9.55
C PRO A 130 -2.33 -11.48 9.68
N TRP A 131 -3.00 -11.76 8.56
CA TRP A 131 -4.35 -12.32 8.56
C TRP A 131 -4.37 -13.76 9.06
N ALA A 132 -3.38 -14.57 8.69
CA ALA A 132 -3.23 -15.94 9.22
C ALA A 132 -3.03 -15.95 10.74
N ASN A 133 -2.20 -15.05 11.26
CA ASN A 133 -2.00 -14.89 12.70
C ASN A 133 -3.28 -14.44 13.40
N LEU A 134 -3.97 -13.43 12.87
CA LEU A 134 -5.26 -12.98 13.38
C LEU A 134 -6.30 -14.10 13.37
N ALA A 135 -6.39 -14.85 12.28
CA ALA A 135 -7.32 -15.97 12.15
C ALA A 135 -7.06 -17.06 13.19
N LYS A 136 -5.79 -17.38 13.45
CA LYS A 136 -5.41 -18.34 14.51
C LYS A 136 -5.80 -17.83 15.90
N LEU A 137 -5.51 -16.57 16.21
CA LEU A 137 -5.78 -15.98 17.53
C LEU A 137 -7.28 -15.80 17.81
N SER A 138 -8.06 -15.43 16.79
CA SER A 138 -9.50 -15.14 16.90
C SER A 138 -10.40 -16.30 16.46
N ASN A 139 -9.83 -17.45 16.08
CA ASN A 139 -10.55 -18.63 15.56
C ASN A 139 -11.43 -18.29 14.35
N LEU A 140 -10.82 -17.65 13.34
CA LEU A 140 -11.43 -17.26 12.06
C LEU A 140 -11.11 -18.29 10.98
N THR A 141 -11.85 -18.24 9.88
CA THR A 141 -11.58 -19.05 8.68
C THR A 141 -11.00 -18.17 7.58
N ILE A 142 -9.96 -18.66 6.90
CA ILE A 142 -9.43 -18.01 5.70
C ILE A 142 -9.89 -18.80 4.47
N LYS A 143 -10.45 -18.08 3.50
CA LYS A 143 -10.78 -18.60 2.17
C LYS A 143 -9.86 -17.97 1.13
N PHE A 144 -9.52 -18.71 0.10
CA PHE A 144 -8.61 -18.26 -0.94
C PHE A 144 -9.29 -18.25 -2.31
N ALA A 145 -9.38 -17.06 -2.92
CA ALA A 145 -9.74 -16.92 -4.32
C ALA A 145 -8.57 -17.41 -5.19
N LYS A 146 -8.90 -18.24 -6.18
CA LYS A 146 -7.93 -18.82 -7.11
C LYS A 146 -7.81 -17.94 -8.35
N PHE A 147 -6.61 -17.87 -8.91
CA PHE A 147 -6.40 -17.25 -10.22
C PHE A 147 -6.76 -18.24 -11.33
N ASN A 148 -7.20 -17.73 -12.48
CA ASN A 148 -7.38 -18.50 -13.70
C ASN A 148 -6.04 -18.76 -14.42
N GLU A 149 -6.05 -19.44 -15.56
CA GLU A 149 -4.83 -19.77 -16.32
C GLU A 149 -3.98 -18.54 -16.73
N MET A 150 -4.58 -17.34 -16.76
CA MET A 150 -3.89 -16.08 -17.06
C MET A 150 -3.32 -15.38 -15.81
N GLY A 151 -3.41 -15.98 -14.63
CA GLY A 151 -2.97 -15.32 -13.38
C GLY A 151 -3.93 -14.25 -12.88
N ILE A 152 -5.18 -14.24 -13.34
CA ILE A 152 -6.20 -13.24 -13.01
C ILE A 152 -7.18 -13.80 -11.98
N ILE A 153 -7.43 -13.04 -10.91
CA ILE A 153 -8.49 -13.32 -9.95
C ILE A 153 -9.68 -12.46 -10.34
N THR A 154 -10.77 -13.09 -10.78
CA THR A 154 -11.94 -12.35 -11.23
C THR A 154 -12.81 -11.94 -10.04
N PRO A 155 -13.55 -10.81 -10.14
CA PRO A 155 -14.51 -10.41 -9.12
C PRO A 155 -15.52 -11.51 -8.77
N GLU A 156 -15.95 -12.31 -9.77
CA GLU A 156 -16.88 -13.42 -9.58
C GLU A 156 -16.29 -14.53 -8.71
N GLU A 157 -14.99 -14.80 -8.83
CA GLU A 157 -14.33 -15.82 -8.02
C GLU A 157 -14.26 -15.41 -6.53
N ILE A 158 -14.14 -14.11 -6.27
CA ILE A 158 -14.25 -13.56 -4.91
C ILE A 158 -15.71 -13.66 -4.43
N GLU A 159 -16.67 -13.25 -5.27
CA GLU A 159 -18.09 -13.24 -4.89
C GLU A 159 -18.61 -14.64 -4.53
N LYS A 160 -18.17 -15.69 -5.24
CA LYS A 160 -18.52 -17.09 -4.94
C LYS A 160 -18.11 -17.56 -3.54
N LEU A 161 -17.06 -16.98 -2.96
CA LEU A 161 -16.55 -17.39 -1.64
C LEU A 161 -17.29 -16.72 -0.48
N ILE A 162 -18.05 -15.66 -0.77
CA ILE A 162 -18.75 -14.85 0.23
C ILE A 162 -19.85 -15.67 0.89
N THR A 163 -19.91 -15.57 2.21
CA THR A 163 -21.03 -16.05 3.03
C THR A 163 -21.44 -14.97 4.03
N GLU A 164 -22.50 -15.22 4.79
CA GLU A 164 -22.93 -14.38 5.91
C GLU A 164 -21.84 -14.13 6.97
N LYS A 165 -20.82 -15.00 7.03
CA LYS A 165 -19.69 -14.92 7.96
C LYS A 165 -18.51 -14.14 7.40
N THR A 166 -18.51 -13.81 6.11
CA THR A 166 -17.43 -13.01 5.53
C THR A 166 -17.45 -11.59 6.08
N LYS A 167 -16.30 -11.14 6.57
CA LYS A 167 -16.14 -9.80 7.18
C LYS A 167 -15.04 -8.97 6.56
N LEU A 168 -14.08 -9.60 5.89
CA LEU A 168 -12.97 -8.91 5.24
C LEU A 168 -12.60 -9.60 3.92
N ILE A 169 -12.39 -8.79 2.88
CA ILE A 169 -11.66 -9.17 1.67
C ILE A 169 -10.34 -8.41 1.72
N SER A 170 -9.21 -9.12 1.63
CA SER A 170 -7.90 -8.50 1.45
C SER A 170 -7.26 -8.98 0.15
N ILE A 171 -6.83 -8.02 -0.68
CA ILE A 171 -6.30 -8.29 -2.02
C ILE A 171 -5.23 -7.28 -2.42
N SER A 172 -4.23 -7.74 -3.17
CA SER A 172 -3.27 -6.87 -3.84
C SER A 172 -3.87 -6.15 -5.06
N GLY A 173 -3.55 -4.87 -5.26
CA GLY A 173 -3.98 -4.13 -6.45
C GLY A 173 -3.25 -4.56 -7.72
N ILE A 174 -1.93 -4.74 -7.61
CA ILE A 174 -1.07 -5.32 -8.65
C ILE A 174 -0.24 -6.43 -8.03
N ASN A 175 -0.22 -7.60 -8.67
CA ASN A 175 0.60 -8.70 -8.21
C ASN A 175 2.09 -8.45 -8.51
N ASN A 176 2.96 -8.63 -7.51
CA ASN A 176 4.39 -8.36 -7.64
C ASN A 176 5.17 -9.39 -8.47
N THR A 177 4.58 -10.56 -8.75
CA THR A 177 5.22 -11.66 -9.50
C THR A 177 4.72 -11.72 -10.93
N LEU A 178 3.41 -11.74 -11.12
CA LEU A 178 2.75 -11.87 -12.43
C LEU A 178 2.50 -10.52 -13.11
N GLY A 179 2.52 -9.41 -12.35
CA GLY A 179 2.17 -8.09 -12.86
C GLY A 179 0.67 -7.89 -13.14
N THR A 180 -0.17 -8.88 -12.81
CA THR A 180 -1.62 -8.81 -13.01
C THR A 180 -2.22 -7.66 -12.21
N ILE A 181 -3.10 -6.89 -12.86
CA ILE A 181 -3.87 -5.81 -12.25
C ILE A 181 -5.27 -6.34 -11.92
N ASN A 182 -5.67 -6.30 -10.66
CA ASN A 182 -7.00 -6.76 -10.23
C ASN A 182 -8.05 -5.66 -10.45
N ASP A 183 -9.28 -6.05 -10.81
CA ASP A 183 -10.41 -5.13 -10.97
C ASP A 183 -10.98 -4.71 -9.60
N LEU A 184 -10.26 -3.79 -8.95
CA LEU A 184 -10.59 -3.33 -7.60
C LEU A 184 -11.93 -2.58 -7.52
N GLU A 185 -12.38 -1.94 -8.61
CA GLU A 185 -13.66 -1.22 -8.60
C GLU A 185 -14.84 -2.18 -8.57
N SER A 186 -14.78 -3.28 -9.34
CA SER A 186 -15.80 -4.32 -9.29
C SER A 186 -15.78 -5.06 -7.96
N ILE A 187 -14.59 -5.34 -7.42
CA ILE A 187 -14.45 -5.95 -6.08
C ILE A 187 -14.99 -5.02 -4.99
N GLY A 188 -14.75 -3.71 -5.08
CA GLY A 188 -15.32 -2.71 -4.19
C GLY A 188 -16.84 -2.67 -4.21
N LYS A 189 -17.46 -2.78 -5.40
CA LYS A 189 -18.92 -2.90 -5.53
C LYS A 189 -19.45 -4.16 -4.85
N ILE A 190 -18.76 -5.29 -4.99
CA ILE A 190 -19.11 -6.56 -4.32
C ILE A 190 -19.00 -6.39 -2.80
N ALA A 191 -17.85 -5.89 -2.30
CA ALA A 191 -17.63 -5.67 -0.87
C ALA A 191 -18.74 -4.79 -0.27
N LYS A 192 -19.07 -3.69 -0.94
CA LYS A 192 -20.17 -2.79 -0.53
C LYS A 192 -21.53 -3.47 -0.56
N LYS A 193 -21.85 -4.24 -1.61
CA LYS A 193 -23.12 -4.98 -1.76
C LYS A 193 -23.36 -5.94 -0.58
N TYR A 194 -22.31 -6.58 -0.08
CA TYR A 194 -22.38 -7.53 1.03
C TYR A 194 -22.02 -6.94 2.40
N ASN A 195 -21.74 -5.64 2.47
CA ASN A 195 -21.30 -4.94 3.69
C ASN A 195 -20.06 -5.60 4.33
N ILE A 196 -19.05 -5.88 3.50
CA ILE A 196 -17.77 -6.51 3.85
C ILE A 196 -16.67 -5.46 3.76
N SER A 197 -15.74 -5.43 4.71
CA SER A 197 -14.59 -4.53 4.63
C SER A 197 -13.64 -4.95 3.51
N LEU A 198 -13.13 -3.97 2.75
CA LEU A 198 -12.17 -4.17 1.67
C LEU A 198 -10.81 -3.56 2.03
N PHE A 199 -9.79 -4.42 2.08
CA PHE A 199 -8.40 -4.08 2.29
C PHE A 199 -7.60 -4.24 1.00
N ILE A 200 -6.84 -3.21 0.63
CA ILE A 200 -6.00 -3.19 -0.57
C ILE A 200 -4.52 -3.11 -0.21
N ASP A 201 -3.74 -4.10 -0.62
CA ASP A 201 -2.28 -3.97 -0.73
C ASP A 201 -1.93 -3.28 -2.05
N ALA A 202 -1.53 -2.01 -1.95
CA ALA A 202 -1.20 -1.15 -3.08
C ALA A 202 0.31 -0.96 -3.28
N ALA A 203 1.18 -1.81 -2.69
CA ALA A 203 2.63 -1.65 -2.77
C ALA A 203 3.16 -1.56 -4.22
N GLN A 204 2.67 -2.41 -5.11
CA GLN A 204 2.99 -2.36 -6.54
C GLN A 204 2.05 -1.47 -7.35
N MET A 205 0.90 -1.11 -6.79
CA MET A 205 -0.10 -0.27 -7.45
C MET A 205 0.32 1.21 -7.45
N ALA A 206 0.69 1.72 -6.27
CA ALA A 206 1.07 3.10 -6.04
C ALA A 206 2.15 3.65 -7.00
N PRO A 207 3.27 2.94 -7.27
CA PRO A 207 4.29 3.47 -8.18
C PRO A 207 3.90 3.44 -9.67
N HIS A 208 2.82 2.75 -10.05
CA HIS A 208 2.55 2.41 -11.45
C HIS A 208 1.25 2.96 -12.01
N ILE A 209 0.19 3.07 -11.19
CA ILE A 209 -1.12 3.54 -11.64
C ILE A 209 -1.68 4.61 -10.71
N LYS A 210 -2.53 5.48 -11.26
CA LYS A 210 -3.25 6.48 -10.48
C LYS A 210 -4.25 5.76 -9.56
N ILE A 211 -4.20 6.08 -8.27
CA ILE A 211 -5.10 5.51 -7.27
C ILE A 211 -6.26 6.48 -7.04
N ASP A 212 -7.47 5.92 -7.00
CA ASP A 212 -8.67 6.63 -6.56
C ASP A 212 -9.43 5.77 -5.54
N VAL A 213 -9.15 5.99 -4.25
CA VAL A 213 -9.77 5.20 -3.18
C VAL A 213 -11.29 5.38 -3.09
N LYS A 214 -11.82 6.52 -3.57
CA LYS A 214 -13.27 6.77 -3.61
C LYS A 214 -13.93 5.94 -4.69
N LYS A 215 -13.28 5.83 -5.85
CA LYS A 215 -13.75 5.02 -6.97
C LYS A 215 -13.68 3.53 -6.66
N ILE A 216 -12.58 3.10 -6.02
CA ILE A 216 -12.41 1.73 -5.54
C ILE A 216 -13.42 1.43 -4.42
N GLY A 217 -13.65 2.37 -3.50
CA GLY A 217 -14.51 2.16 -2.34
C GLY A 217 -13.90 1.23 -1.29
N CYS A 218 -12.56 1.24 -1.16
CA CYS A 218 -11.87 0.44 -0.14
C CYS A 218 -11.92 1.10 1.25
N ASP A 219 -11.97 0.30 2.30
CA ASP A 219 -11.89 0.75 3.69
C ASP A 219 -10.44 0.99 4.12
N PHE A 220 -9.51 0.18 3.60
CA PHE A 220 -8.09 0.28 3.90
C PHE A 220 -7.25 0.16 2.64
N LEU A 221 -6.21 0.97 2.53
CA LEU A 221 -5.21 0.88 1.49
C LEU A 221 -3.83 1.14 2.09
N VAL A 222 -2.87 0.28 1.78
CA VAL A 222 -1.48 0.38 2.27
C VAL A 222 -0.50 0.38 1.11
N PHE A 223 0.58 1.15 1.21
CA PHE A 223 1.68 1.13 0.25
C PHE A 223 2.99 1.60 0.90
N SER A 224 4.12 1.39 0.22
CA SER A 224 5.45 1.81 0.66
C SER A 224 5.95 2.99 -0.19
N GLY A 225 6.63 3.94 0.45
CA GLY A 225 7.26 5.11 -0.19
C GLY A 225 8.64 4.84 -0.79
#